data_AF-A0A1L9VKG1-F1
#
_entry.id   AF-A0A1L9VKG1-F1
#
_cell.length_a   1.000
_cell.length_b   1.000
_cell.length_c   1.000
_cell.angle_alpha   90.00
_cell.angle_beta   90.00
_cell.angle_gamma   90.00
#
_symmetry.space_group_name_H-M   'P 1'
#
loop_
_entity.id
_entity.type
_entity.pdbx_description
1 polymer ?
#
loop_
_entity_poly.entity_id
_entity_poly.type
_entity_poly.pdbx_seq_one_letter_code
_entity_poly.pdbx_strand_id
1 'polypeptide(L)'
;MGMQSAAILEKEVSDLRALNVKQKQKRTQSKRQIPHEGGLPVQEAVELIEAPIEAPIAPAPPQPRRPSPPLQPHMRALPKCGTCGNEGHKRNACPGRPR
;
A
#
# COMPACT_ATOMS: atom_id res chain seq x y z
N MET A 1 -1.01 45.63 12.52
CA MET A 1 -1.71 44.33 12.54
C MET A 1 -2.44 44.09 11.20
N GLY A 2 -1.74 44.04 10.07
CA GLY A 2 -2.39 44.01 8.74
C GLY A 2 -1.99 42.83 7.86
N MET A 3 -0.69 42.51 7.80
CA MET A 3 -0.19 41.47 6.89
C MET A 3 -0.56 40.05 7.31
N GLN A 4 -0.52 39.74 8.62
CA GLN A 4 -0.90 38.42 9.11
C GLN A 4 -2.39 38.14 8.92
N SER A 5 -3.22 39.16 9.15
CA SER A 5 -4.68 39.07 8.97
C SER A 5 -5.05 38.85 7.51
N ALA A 6 -4.38 39.53 6.57
CA ALA A 6 -4.58 39.33 5.14
C ALA A 6 -4.24 37.89 4.70
N ALA A 7 -3.10 37.35 5.15
CA ALA A 7 -2.70 35.99 4.82
C ALA A 7 -3.67 34.92 5.36
N ILE A 8 -4.23 35.14 6.55
CA ILE A 8 -5.25 34.25 7.14
C ILE A 8 -6.53 34.30 6.30
N LEU A 9 -6.99 35.50 5.94
CA LEU A 9 -8.19 35.67 5.11
C LEU A 9 -8.03 35.05 3.73
N GLU A 10 -6.87 35.21 3.08
CA GLU A 10 -6.60 34.59 1.78
C GLU A 10 -6.67 33.06 1.85
N LYS A 11 -6.12 32.48 2.92
CA LYS A 11 -6.20 31.03 3.16
C LYS A 11 -7.64 30.58 3.38
N GLU A 12 -8.40 31.27 4.23
CA GLU A 12 -9.80 30.96 4.48
C GLU A 12 -10.65 31.06 3.20
N VAL A 13 -10.44 32.09 2.40
CA VAL A 13 -11.13 32.26 1.11
C VAL A 13 -10.78 31.12 0.15
N SER A 14 -9.51 30.71 0.07
CA SER A 14 -9.08 29.57 -0.74
C SER A 14 -9.72 28.27 -0.27
N ASP A 15 -9.71 28.01 1.04
CA ASP A 15 -10.28 26.80 1.63
C ASP A 15 -11.79 26.74 1.41
N LEU A 16 -12.51 27.85 1.61
CA LEU A 16 -13.94 27.96 1.35
C LEU A 16 -14.27 27.70 -0.12
N ARG A 17 -13.48 28.23 -1.06
CA ARG A 17 -13.66 27.97 -2.50
C ARG A 17 -13.44 26.49 -2.82
N ALA A 18 -12.40 25.88 -2.28
CA ALA A 18 -12.10 24.46 -2.48
C ALA A 18 -13.25 23.56 -1.94
N LEU A 19 -13.77 23.87 -0.75
CA LEU A 19 -14.92 23.16 -0.18
C LEU A 19 -16.19 23.35 -1.03
N ASN A 20 -16.44 24.55 -1.54
CA ASN A 20 -17.59 24.82 -2.40
C ASN A 20 -17.52 24.04 -3.72
N VAL A 21 -16.35 23.98 -4.35
CA VAL A 21 -16.12 23.18 -5.56
C VAL A 21 -16.40 21.70 -5.29
N LYS A 22 -15.85 21.13 -4.21
CA LYS A 22 -16.10 19.74 -3.82
C LYS A 22 -17.59 19.49 -3.56
N GLN A 23 -18.28 20.40 -2.87
CA GLN A 23 -19.69 20.24 -2.58
C GLN A 23 -20.55 20.30 -3.86
N LYS A 24 -20.24 21.22 -4.78
CA LYS A 24 -20.88 21.29 -6.10
C LYS A 24 -20.66 20.01 -6.90
N GLN A 25 -19.43 19.51 -6.95
CA GLN A 25 -19.11 18.24 -7.61
C GLN A 25 -19.90 17.07 -7.03
N LYS A 26 -19.95 16.95 -5.69
CA LYS A 26 -20.75 15.92 -5.00
C LYS A 26 -22.24 16.04 -5.31
N ARG A 27 -22.80 17.25 -5.28
CA ARG A 27 -24.20 17.48 -5.63
C ARG A 27 -24.49 17.10 -7.07
N THR A 28 -23.61 17.46 -8.01
CA THR A 28 -23.75 17.08 -9.41
C THR A 28 -23.68 15.56 -9.56
N GLN A 29 -22.71 14.89 -8.93
CA GLN A 29 -22.59 13.42 -8.98
C GLN A 29 -23.81 12.72 -8.37
N SER A 30 -24.29 13.18 -7.22
CA SER A 30 -25.48 12.62 -6.56
C SER A 30 -26.75 12.84 -7.37
N LYS A 31 -26.86 13.95 -8.10
CA LYS A 31 -28.01 14.25 -8.96
C LYS A 31 -27.89 13.68 -10.37
N ARG A 32 -26.74 13.08 -10.74
CA ARG A 32 -26.63 12.37 -12.01
C ARG A 32 -27.55 11.17 -11.93
N GLN A 33 -28.67 11.25 -12.64
CA GLN A 33 -29.48 10.08 -12.91
C GLN A 33 -28.65 9.18 -13.82
N ILE A 34 -28.48 7.93 -13.40
CA ILE A 34 -27.94 6.89 -14.29
C ILE A 34 -29.08 6.58 -15.25
N PRO A 35 -28.93 6.79 -16.56
CA PRO A 35 -29.95 6.37 -17.51
C PRO A 35 -30.17 4.86 -17.32
N HIS A 36 -31.43 4.46 -17.17
CA HIS A 36 -31.77 3.06 -17.07
C HIS A 36 -31.66 2.45 -18.48
N GLU A 37 -30.48 1.94 -18.83
CA GLU A 37 -30.20 1.29 -20.11
C GLU A 37 -30.80 -0.13 -20.21
N GLY A 38 -31.60 -0.56 -19.24
CA GLY A 38 -32.14 -1.91 -19.16
C GLY A 38 -31.29 -2.78 -18.25
N GLY A 39 -31.87 -3.21 -17.13
CA GLY A 39 -31.32 -4.32 -16.35
C GLY A 39 -31.68 -5.66 -17.00
N LEU A 40 -31.02 -6.74 -16.57
CA LEU A 40 -31.46 -8.10 -16.91
C LEU A 40 -32.93 -8.24 -16.48
N PRO A 41 -33.86 -8.52 -17.42
CA PRO A 41 -35.24 -8.81 -17.06
C PRO A 41 -35.28 -10.03 -16.14
N VAL A 42 -36.29 -10.08 -15.28
CA VAL A 42 -36.43 -11.16 -14.28
C VAL A 42 -36.38 -12.54 -14.95
N GLN A 43 -36.91 -12.67 -16.15
CA GLN A 43 -36.87 -13.89 -16.94
C GLN A 43 -35.44 -14.30 -17.33
N GLU A 44 -34.64 -13.39 -17.89
CA GLU A 44 -33.23 -13.67 -18.20
C GLU A 44 -32.44 -13.99 -16.94
N ALA A 45 -32.71 -13.30 -15.83
CA ALA A 45 -32.06 -13.61 -14.56
C ALA A 45 -32.39 -15.03 -14.05
N VAL A 46 -33.64 -15.48 -14.19
CA VAL A 46 -34.07 -16.84 -13.84
C VAL A 46 -33.42 -17.86 -14.76
N GLU A 47 -33.37 -17.61 -16.07
CA GLU A 47 -32.68 -18.49 -17.03
C GLU A 47 -31.20 -18.64 -16.71
N LEU A 48 -30.50 -17.58 -16.28
CA LEU A 48 -29.11 -17.68 -15.83
C LEU A 48 -28.94 -18.47 -14.52
N ILE A 49 -29.93 -18.44 -13.62
CA ILE A 49 -29.90 -19.19 -12.37
C ILE A 49 -30.17 -20.68 -12.62
N GLU A 50 -31.08 -20.99 -13.54
CA GLU A 50 -31.47 -22.34 -13.90
C GLU A 50 -30.52 -23.00 -14.91
N ALA A 51 -29.74 -22.20 -15.65
CA ALA A 51 -28.70 -22.71 -16.55
C ALA A 51 -27.72 -23.60 -15.77
N PRO A 52 -27.50 -24.86 -16.19
CA PRO A 52 -26.47 -25.70 -15.62
C PRO A 52 -25.13 -25.00 -15.78
N ILE A 53 -24.49 -24.67 -14.66
CA ILE A 53 -23.10 -24.22 -14.67
C ILE A 53 -22.32 -25.42 -15.20
N GLU A 54 -21.89 -25.39 -16.46
CA GLU A 54 -20.80 -26.24 -16.92
C GLU A 54 -19.59 -25.86 -16.07
N ALA A 55 -19.46 -26.52 -14.92
CA ALA A 55 -18.31 -26.38 -14.07
C ALA A 55 -17.13 -26.88 -14.91
N PRO A 56 -16.17 -26.02 -15.31
CA PRO A 56 -14.94 -26.53 -15.87
C PRO A 56 -14.35 -27.45 -14.80
N ILE A 57 -14.05 -28.69 -15.20
CA ILE A 57 -13.42 -29.69 -14.34
C ILE A 57 -12.26 -28.99 -13.63
N ALA A 58 -12.37 -28.88 -12.31
CA ALA A 58 -11.35 -28.20 -11.52
C ALA A 58 -10.00 -28.89 -11.80
N PRO A 59 -8.94 -28.15 -12.18
CA PRO A 59 -7.65 -28.76 -12.38
C PRO A 59 -7.23 -29.47 -11.10
N ALA A 60 -6.63 -30.66 -11.26
CA ALA A 60 -6.20 -31.48 -10.13
C ALA A 60 -5.41 -30.63 -9.11
N PRO A 61 -5.65 -30.83 -7.80
CA PRO A 61 -5.00 -30.02 -6.78
C PRO A 61 -3.48 -30.10 -6.95
N PRO A 62 -2.76 -28.97 -6.81
CA PRO A 62 -1.31 -28.96 -6.94
C PRO A 62 -0.70 -29.90 -5.91
N GLN A 63 0.27 -30.70 -6.35
CA GLN A 63 1.01 -31.61 -5.47
C GLN A 63 1.58 -30.83 -4.27
N PRO A 64 1.54 -31.39 -3.04
CA PRO A 64 2.09 -30.72 -1.88
C PRO A 64 3.56 -30.38 -2.12
N ARG A 65 3.89 -29.08 -2.08
CA ARG A 65 5.27 -28.63 -2.17
C ARG A 65 6.03 -29.17 -0.98
N ARG A 66 7.18 -29.82 -1.24
CA ARG A 66 8.10 -30.22 -0.18
C ARG A 66 8.48 -28.99 0.64
N PRO A 67 8.45 -29.06 1.99
CA PRO A 67 8.88 -27.95 2.83
C PRO A 67 10.34 -27.64 2.52
N SER A 68 10.62 -26.38 2.22
CA SER A 68 11.99 -25.88 2.06
C SER A 68 12.74 -26.03 3.39
N PRO A 69 14.06 -26.36 3.35
CA PRO A 69 14.87 -26.45 4.57
C PRO A 69 14.78 -25.15 5.38
N PRO A 70 14.83 -25.23 6.72
CA PRO A 70 14.79 -24.04 7.56
C PRO A 70 15.96 -23.12 7.21
N LEU A 71 15.66 -21.84 6.97
CA LEU A 71 16.64 -20.78 6.74
C LEU A 71 17.54 -20.71 7.97
N GLN A 72 18.82 -21.06 7.82
CA GLN A 72 19.77 -20.93 8.93
C GLN A 72 20.06 -19.45 9.19
N PRO A 73 20.09 -19.02 10.46
CA PRO A 73 20.44 -17.65 10.80
C PRO A 73 21.87 -17.34 10.36
N HIS A 74 22.04 -16.23 9.64
CA HIS A 74 23.36 -15.71 9.27
C HIS A 74 24.12 -15.31 10.55
N MET A 75 25.29 -15.90 10.77
CA MET A 75 26.13 -15.49 11.90
C MET A 75 26.83 -14.17 11.55
N ARG A 76 26.74 -13.18 12.45
CA ARG A 76 27.49 -11.92 12.29
C ARG A 76 28.99 -12.20 12.44
N ALA A 77 29.79 -11.61 11.55
CA ALA A 77 31.24 -11.64 11.67
C ALA A 77 31.71 -10.97 12.98
N LEU A 78 32.83 -11.45 13.53
CA LEU A 78 33.40 -10.88 14.74
C LEU A 78 33.84 -9.41 14.52
N PRO A 79 33.78 -8.58 15.57
CA PRO A 79 34.20 -7.18 15.47
C PRO A 79 35.72 -7.10 15.22
N LYS A 80 36.09 -6.41 14.14
CA LYS A 80 37.48 -6.13 13.76
C LYS A 80 37.96 -4.83 14.42
N CYS A 81 39.25 -4.77 14.76
CA CYS A 81 39.86 -3.56 15.29
C CYS A 81 39.81 -2.45 14.23
N GLY A 82 39.23 -1.30 14.56
CA GLY A 82 39.10 -0.17 13.64
C GLY A 82 40.40 0.58 13.32
N THR A 83 41.57 0.10 13.77
CA THR A 83 42.89 0.68 13.44
C THR A 83 43.74 -0.28 12.62
N CYS A 84 43.78 -1.57 12.96
CA CYS A 84 44.59 -2.57 12.23
C CYS A 84 43.79 -3.65 11.50
N GLY A 85 42.45 -3.65 11.62
CA GLY A 85 41.57 -4.61 10.93
C GLY A 85 41.57 -6.04 11.48
N ASN A 86 42.42 -6.36 12.45
CA ASN A 86 42.50 -7.70 13.04
C ASN A 86 41.40 -7.93 14.09
N GLU A 87 40.92 -9.17 14.18
CA GLU A 87 40.00 -9.62 15.22
C GLU A 87 40.75 -9.82 16.55
N GLY A 88 40.02 -9.84 17.67
CA GLY A 88 40.58 -10.17 18.99
C GLY A 88 40.99 -8.99 19.88
N HIS A 89 40.98 -7.74 19.39
CA HIS A 89 41.22 -6.58 20.26
C HIS A 89 40.44 -5.33 19.83
N LYS A 90 40.21 -4.44 20.79
CA LYS A 90 39.60 -3.13 20.56
C LYS A 90 40.67 -2.11 20.19
N ARG A 91 40.27 -1.01 19.55
CA ARG A 91 41.14 0.11 19.14
C ARG A 91 42.09 0.59 20.26
N ASN A 92 41.61 0.62 21.51
CA ASN A 92 42.38 1.12 22.66
C ASN A 92 43.55 0.20 23.06
N ALA A 93 43.48 -1.08 22.72
CA ALA A 93 44.52 -2.07 22.97
C ALA A 93 45.28 -2.44 21.69
N CYS A 94 45.19 -1.60 20.65
CA CYS A 94 45.81 -1.89 19.37
C CYS A 94 47.33 -1.69 19.44
N PRO A 95 48.14 -2.69 19.06
CA PRO A 95 49.60 -2.57 19.06
C PRO A 95 50.11 -1.53 18.05
N GLY A 96 49.30 -1.18 17.04
CA GLY A 96 49.60 -0.13 16.06
C GLY A 96 49.05 1.26 16.44
N ARG A 97 48.60 1.48 17.68
CA ARG A 97 48.12 2.80 18.11
C ARG A 97 49.31 3.76 18.21
N PRO A 98 49.39 4.85 17.42
CA PRO A 98 50.39 5.89 17.66
C PRO A 98 50.16 6.48 19.06
N ARG A 99 51.23 6.68 19.83
CA ARG A 99 51.15 7.24 21.18
C ARG A 99 50.63 8.68 21.12
#